data_AF-A0A1Q3W513-F1
#
_entry.id   AF-A0A1Q3W513-F1
#
_cell.length_a   1.000
_cell.length_b   1.000
_cell.length_c   1.000
_cell.angle_alpha   90.00
_cell.angle_beta   90.00
_cell.angle_gamma   90.00
#
_symmetry.space_group_name_H-M   'P 1'
#
loop_
_entity.id
_entity.type
_entity.pdbx_description
1 polymer ?
#
loop_
_entity_poly.entity_id
_entity_poly.type
_entity_poly.pdbx_seq_one_letter_code
_entity_poly.pdbx_strand_id
1 'polypeptide(L)' 'MLEDGQADAIEAFFETHTKTAFLWTVPLEIVQRKWIAVDWSRGYLGADLVSLSANLKEVFDL' A
#
# COMPACT_ATOMS: atom_id res chain seq x y z
N MET A 1 -13.87 3.56 1.55
CA MET A 1 -14.70 3.01 0.46
C MET A 1 -13.99 3.42 -0.82
N LEU A 2 -13.50 2.46 -1.61
CA LEU A 2 -12.80 2.75 -2.87
C LEU A 2 -13.73 2.37 -4.01
N GLU A 3 -13.82 3.21 -5.03
CA GLU A 3 -14.41 2.82 -6.32
C GLU A 3 -13.52 1.77 -6.99
N ASP A 4 -14.08 0.86 -7.78
CA ASP A 4 -13.38 -0.35 -8.25
C ASP A 4 -12.07 -0.02 -9.01
N GLY A 5 -12.08 1.03 -9.83
CA GLY A 5 -10.87 1.50 -10.53
C GLY A 5 -9.79 2.10 -9.61
N GLN A 6 -10.15 2.58 -8.42
CA GLN A 6 -9.17 3.04 -7.42
C GLN A 6 -8.53 1.84 -6.70
N ALA A 7 -9.29 0.77 -6.47
CA ALA A 7 -8.78 -0.45 -5.88
C ALA A 7 -7.72 -1.10 -6.79
N ASP A 8 -7.98 -1.17 -8.09
CA ASP A 8 -7.04 -1.76 -9.06
C ASP A 8 -5.72 -0.96 -9.16
N ALA A 9 -5.79 0.38 -9.10
CA ALA A 9 -4.60 1.22 -9.09
C ALA A 9 -3.74 1.03 -7.83
N ILE A 10 -4.37 0.88 -6.67
CA ILE A 10 -3.68 0.64 -5.40
C ILE A 10 -3.10 -0.78 -5.34
N GLU A 11 -3.80 -1.76 -5.91
CA GLU A 11 -3.30 -3.12 -6.09
C GLU A 11 -2.04 -3.13 -6.96
N ALA A 12 -2.08 -2.53 -8.15
CA ALA A 12 -0.92 -2.44 -9.03
C ALA A 12 0.26 -1.71 -8.37
N PHE A 13 -0.02 -0.69 -7.55
CA PHE A 13 0.98 -0.02 -6.73
C PHE A 13 1.63 -0.99 -5.75
N PHE A 14 0.86 -1.73 -4.94
CA PHE A 14 1.43 -2.63 -3.95
C PHE A 14 2.16 -3.81 -4.59
N GLU A 15 1.67 -4.38 -5.69
CA GLU A 15 2.38 -5.43 -6.43
C GLU A 15 3.78 -4.97 -6.86
N THR A 16 3.90 -3.77 -7.43
CA THR A 16 5.19 -3.19 -7.86
C THR A 16 6.13 -2.98 -6.68
N HIS A 17 5.58 -2.53 -5.55
CA HIS A 17 6.33 -2.15 -4.36
C HIS A 17 6.53 -3.28 -3.35
N THR A 18 6.17 -4.52 -3.70
CA THR A 18 6.62 -5.70 -2.95
C THR A 18 8.11 -5.97 -3.10
N LYS A 19 8.69 -5.52 -4.22
CA LYS A 19 10.11 -5.73 -4.55
C LYS A 19 10.90 -4.44 -4.64
N THR A 20 10.21 -3.30 -4.60
CA THR A 20 10.79 -1.98 -4.84
C THR A 20 10.40 -1.05 -3.71
N ALA A 21 11.39 -0.36 -3.16
CA ALA A 21 11.12 0.61 -2.11
C ALA A 21 10.47 1.88 -2.68
N PHE A 22 9.56 2.49 -1.92
CA PHE A 22 8.92 3.77 -2.22
C PHE A 22 9.04 4.74 -1.07
N LEU A 23 8.87 6.02 -1.36
CA LEU A 23 8.87 7.08 -0.36
C LEU A 23 7.44 7.38 0.07
N TRP A 24 7.20 7.35 1.38
CA TRP A 24 5.90 7.68 1.95
C TRP A 24 6.03 8.35 3.31
N THR A 25 5.17 9.33 3.54
CA THR A 25 5.00 9.99 4.85
C THR A 25 3.73 9.43 5.47
N VAL A 26 3.88 8.71 6.58
CA VAL A 26 2.74 8.14 7.31
C VAL A 26 1.84 9.27 7.78
N PRO A 27 0.49 9.10 7.80
CA PRO A 27 -0.40 10.10 8.36
C PRO A 27 0.05 10.52 9.76
N LEU A 28 0.01 11.83 10.03
CA LEU A 28 0.44 12.45 11.30
C LEU A 28 1.96 12.46 11.55
N GLU A 29 2.78 11.94 10.63
CA GLU A 29 4.23 12.16 10.64
C GLU A 29 4.63 13.33 9.72
N ILE A 30 5.79 13.94 10.01
CA ILE A 30 6.37 15.05 9.22
C ILE A 30 7.53 14.55 8.34
N VAL A 31 8.09 13.39 8.67
CA VAL A 31 9.29 12.85 8.03
C VAL A 31 8.88 11.83 6.96
N GLN A 32 9.34 12.06 5.73
CA GLN A 32 9.23 11.07 4.67
C GLN A 32 10.25 9.95 4.90
N ARG A 33 9.79 8.70 4.82
CA ARG A 33 10.63 7.51 4.99
C ARG A 33 10.51 6.59 3.77
N LYS A 34 11.45 5.66 3.67
CA LYS A 34 11.51 4.65 2.62
C LYS A 34 10.87 3.36 3.11
N TRP A 35 9.93 2.83 2.34
CA TRP A 35 9.10 1.69 2.72
C TRP A 35 9.13 0.63 1.62
N ILE A 36 8.94 -0.63 2.02
CA ILE A 36 8.62 -1.74 1.12
C ILE A 36 7.33 -2.39 1.58
N ALA A 37 6.49 -2.83 0.64
CA ALA A 37 5.29 -3.59 0.95
C ALA A 37 5.69 -5.07 1.15
N VAL A 38 5.80 -5.52 2.40
CA VAL A 38 6.22 -6.91 2.69
C VAL A 38 5.16 -7.89 2.19
N ASP A 39 3.91 -7.55 2.45
CA ASP A 39 2.75 -8.26 1.94
C ASP A 39 1.59 -7.27 1.79
N TRP A 40 0.58 -7.70 1.04
CA TRP A 40 -0.68 -6.99 0.94
C TRP A 40 -1.81 -7.99 0.64
N SER A 41 -3.04 -7.54 0.87
CA SER A 41 -4.24 -8.34 0.65
C SER A 41 -5.41 -7.48 0.18
N ARG A 42 -6.24 -8.07 -0.68
CA ARG A 42 -7.54 -7.55 -1.11
C ARG A 42 -8.65 -8.36 -0.43
N GLY A 43 -9.53 -7.66 0.26
CA GLY A 43 -10.76 -8.20 0.84
C GLY A 43 -11.99 -7.63 0.15
N TYR A 44 -12.99 -8.47 -0.06
CA TYR A 44 -14.30 -8.04 -0.59
C TYR A 44 -15.29 -7.95 0.57
N LEU A 45 -15.81 -6.76 0.83
CA LEU A 45 -16.81 -6.50 1.86
C LEU A 45 -18.24 -6.44 1.28
N GLY A 46 -18.37 -6.48 -0.05
CA GLY A 46 -19.62 -6.46 -0.81
C GLY A 46 -19.35 -6.53 -2.32
N ALA A 47 -20.40 -6.51 -3.14
CA ALA A 47 -20.28 -6.63 -4.60
C ALA A 47 -19.38 -5.54 -5.22
N ASP A 48 -19.48 -4.30 -4.71
CA ASP A 48 -18.71 -3.14 -5.19
C ASP A 48 -17.81 -2.55 -4.10
N LEU A 49 -17.59 -3.29 -3.01
CA LEU A 49 -16.84 -2.78 -1.86
C LEU A 49 -15.58 -3.59 -1.62
N VAL A 50 -14.44 -2.94 -1.88
CA VAL A 50 -13.12 -3.50 -1.69
C VAL A 50 -12.44 -2.85 -0.47
N SER A 51 -11.77 -3.70 0.30
CA SER A 51 -10.83 -3.32 1.34
C SER A 51 -9.43 -3.76 0.92
N LEU A 52 -8.46 -2.86 1.04
CA LEU A 52 -7.04 -3.15 0.79
C LEU A 52 -6.28 -2.96 2.09
N SER A 53 -5.40 -3.92 2.40
CA SER A 53 -4.52 -3.87 3.56
C SER A 53 -3.11 -4.26 3.12
N ALA A 54 -2.10 -3.49 3.54
CA ALA A 54 -0.71 -3.76 3.22
C ALA A 54 0.15 -3.67 4.49
N ASN A 55 1.03 -4.63 4.69
CA ASN A 55 2.05 -4.57 5.73
C ASN A 55 3.30 -3.92 5.16
N LEU A 56 3.65 -2.75 5.70
CA LEU A 56 4.81 -1.99 5.28
C LEU A 56 5.96 -2.16 6.27
N LYS A 57 7.17 -2.25 5.74
CA LYS A 57 8.41 -2.24 6.53
C LYS A 57 9.27 -1.07 6.10
N GLU A 58 9.75 -0.31 7.09
CA GLU A 58 10.72 0.75 6.86
C GLU A 58 12.06 0.15 6.42
N VAL A 59 12.67 0.75 5.40
CA VAL A 59 13.99 0.39 4.89
C VAL A 59 14.97 1.47 5.32
N PHE A 60 15.96 1.08 6.12
CA PHE A 60 17.09 1.94 6.45
C PHE A 60 18.19 1.69 5.42
N ASP A 61 18.66 2.74 4.76
CA ASP A 61 19.87 2.64 3.95
C ASP A 61 21.07 2.45 4.91
N LEU A 62 21.81 1.35 4.73
CA LEU A 62 23.04 1.00 5.49
C LEU A 62 24.25 1.78 4.96
#